data_AF-A0A1N6KFN9-F1
#
_entry.id   AF-A0A1N6KFN9-F1
#
_cell.length_a   1.000
_cell.length_b   1.000
_cell.length_c   1.000
_cell.angle_alpha   90.00
_cell.angle_beta   90.00
_cell.angle_gamma   90.00
#
_symmetry.space_group_name_H-M   'P 1'
#
loop_
_entity.id
_entity.type
_entity.pdbx_description
1 polymer ?
#
loop_
_entity_poly.entity_id
_entity_poly.type
_entity_poly.pdbx_seq_one_letter_code
_entity_poly.pdbx_strand_id
1 'polypeptide(L)'
;MRSAAQEADLWRLLARVRALRVRRRLRALADARRHERRAADEVAQRVAALEHHADARQRMLAFCRHDRRGGGQWHATLRAHDASTPVLQRHLADAQHAHAAARDETSEALRAWQVERVRHDDVQQRWRTAVARAACDGPQD
;
A
#
# COMPACT_ATOMS: atom_id res chain seq x y z
N MET A 1 42.63 -21.04 -3.67
CA MET A 1 41.54 -21.07 -4.68
C MET A 1 40.43 -21.95 -4.14
N ARG A 2 39.15 -21.61 -4.33
CA ARG A 2 38.04 -22.52 -3.97
C ARG A 2 37.88 -23.56 -5.06
N SER A 3 37.59 -24.81 -4.70
CA SER A 3 37.22 -25.81 -5.71
C SER A 3 35.86 -25.48 -6.33
N ALA A 4 35.59 -25.99 -7.53
CA ALA A 4 34.30 -25.79 -8.20
C ALA A 4 33.10 -26.27 -7.35
N ALA A 5 33.29 -27.35 -6.57
CA ALA A 5 32.30 -27.84 -5.61
C ALA A 5 32.04 -26.84 -4.46
N GLN A 6 33.11 -26.26 -3.89
CA GLN A 6 32.98 -25.22 -2.85
C GLN A 6 32.32 -23.94 -3.38
N GLU A 7 32.55 -23.58 -4.64
CA GLU A 7 31.87 -22.46 -5.29
C GLU A 7 30.37 -22.74 -5.50
N ALA A 8 30.02 -23.95 -5.97
CA ALA A 8 28.64 -24.36 -6.14
C ALA A 8 27.87 -24.36 -4.80
N ASP A 9 28.50 -24.81 -3.71
CA ASP A 9 27.91 -24.77 -2.37
C ASP A 9 27.68 -23.36 -1.84
N LEU A 10 28.63 -22.45 -2.08
CA LEU A 10 28.44 -21.02 -1.77
C LEU A 10 27.22 -20.45 -2.48
N TRP A 11 27.14 -20.63 -3.80
CA TRP A 11 26.03 -20.09 -4.59
C TRP A 11 24.70 -20.71 -4.18
N ARG A 12 24.67 -22.00 -3.82
CA ARG A 12 23.49 -22.68 -3.25
C ARG A 12 23.01 -22.02 -1.96
N LEU A 13 23.92 -21.72 -1.02
CA LEU A 13 23.59 -21.04 0.23
C LEU A 13 23.08 -19.61 -0.03
N LEU A 14 23.73 -18.86 -0.92
CA LEU A 14 23.30 -17.52 -1.32
C LEU A 14 21.90 -17.55 -1.95
N ALA A 15 21.61 -18.55 -2.80
CA ALA A 15 20.29 -18.72 -3.41
C ALA A 15 19.21 -18.91 -2.34
N ARG A 16 19.48 -19.78 -1.34
CA ARG A 16 18.55 -20.01 -0.22
C ARG A 16 18.30 -18.75 0.60
N VAL A 17 19.35 -18.01 0.96
CA VAL A 17 19.21 -16.74 1.70
C VAL A 17 18.41 -15.71 0.91
N ARG A 18 18.69 -15.58 -0.40
CA ARG A 18 17.95 -14.66 -1.29
C ARG A 18 16.49 -15.08 -1.45
N ALA A 19 16.20 -16.37 -1.58
CA ALA A 19 14.81 -16.87 -1.64
C ALA A 19 14.02 -16.48 -0.37
N LEU A 20 14.63 -16.54 0.81
CA LEU A 20 14.03 -16.06 2.05
C LEU A 20 13.78 -14.53 2.02
N ARG A 21 14.74 -13.75 1.50
CA ARG A 21 14.58 -12.29 1.35
C ARG A 21 13.45 -11.95 0.38
N VAL A 22 13.36 -12.63 -0.77
CA VAL A 22 12.26 -12.46 -1.74
C VAL A 22 10.91 -12.72 -1.06
N ARG A 23 10.77 -13.81 -0.30
CA ARG A 23 9.53 -14.13 0.43
C ARG A 23 9.19 -13.05 1.48
N ARG A 24 10.17 -12.54 2.22
CA ARG A 24 9.97 -11.45 3.18
C ARG A 24 9.52 -10.16 2.50
N ARG A 25 10.14 -9.79 1.37
CA ARG A 25 9.75 -8.61 0.59
C ARG A 25 8.36 -8.76 -0.03
N LEU A 26 8.00 -9.96 -0.49
CA LEU A 26 6.67 -10.25 -1.00
C LEU A 26 5.60 -10.08 0.09
N ARG A 27 5.88 -10.53 1.32
CA ARG A 27 4.98 -10.29 2.47
C ARG A 27 4.83 -8.81 2.76
N ALA A 28 5.93 -8.07 2.83
CA ALA A 28 5.91 -6.62 3.03
C ALA A 28 5.09 -5.88 1.94
N LEU A 29 5.23 -6.28 0.68
CA LEU A 29 4.40 -5.75 -0.42
C LEU A 29 2.91 -6.09 -0.23
N ALA A 30 2.59 -7.31 0.21
CA ALA A 30 1.21 -7.69 0.49
C ALA A 30 0.62 -6.90 1.67
N ASP A 31 1.41 -6.63 2.71
CA ASP A 31 1.06 -5.75 3.83
C ASP A 31 0.80 -4.31 3.37
N ALA A 32 1.74 -3.73 2.60
CA ALA A 32 1.60 -2.38 2.06
C ALA A 32 0.33 -2.22 1.20
N ARG A 33 0.04 -3.18 0.31
CA ARG A 33 -1.21 -3.20 -0.49
C ARG A 33 -2.47 -3.33 0.36
N ARG A 34 -2.41 -4.05 1.49
CA ARG A 34 -3.54 -4.09 2.42
C ARG A 34 -3.75 -2.73 3.08
N HIS A 35 -2.67 -2.06 3.45
CA HIS A 35 -2.73 -0.72 4.03
C HIS A 35 -3.28 0.31 3.03
N GLU A 36 -2.77 0.32 1.80
CA GLU A 36 -3.26 1.16 0.69
C GLU A 36 -4.77 1.00 0.49
N ARG A 37 -5.27 -0.25 0.40
CA ARG A 37 -6.71 -0.50 0.26
C ARG A 37 -7.53 0.05 1.43
N ARG A 38 -7.07 -0.13 2.66
CA ARG A 38 -7.76 0.42 3.84
C ARG A 38 -7.80 1.95 3.81
N ALA A 39 -6.72 2.59 3.39
CA ALA A 39 -6.68 4.04 3.23
C ALA A 39 -7.62 4.52 2.11
N ALA A 40 -7.71 3.78 1.00
CA ALA A 40 -8.68 4.05 -0.05
C ALA A 40 -10.14 3.90 0.45
N ASP A 41 -10.42 2.86 1.24
CA ASP A 41 -11.73 2.66 1.87
C ASP A 41 -12.07 3.81 2.82
N GLU A 42 -11.09 4.32 3.57
CA GLU A 42 -11.28 5.49 4.44
C GLU A 42 -11.61 6.75 3.63
N VAL A 43 -10.91 7.01 2.52
CA VAL A 43 -11.24 8.12 1.61
C VAL A 43 -12.70 8.00 1.14
N ALA A 44 -13.12 6.81 0.69
CA ALA A 44 -14.49 6.58 0.26
C ALA A 44 -15.51 6.85 1.37
N GLN A 45 -15.21 6.46 2.61
CA GLN A 45 -16.07 6.76 3.77
C GLN A 45 -16.15 8.27 4.06
N ARG A 46 -15.04 9.01 3.93
CA ARG A 46 -15.05 10.48 4.12
C ARG A 46 -15.83 11.20 3.03
N VAL A 47 -15.75 10.74 1.78
CA VAL A 47 -16.57 11.23 0.67
C VAL A 47 -18.06 10.98 0.95
N ALA A 48 -18.43 9.75 1.33
CA ALA A 48 -19.82 9.42 1.65
C ALA A 48 -20.35 10.24 2.84
N ALA A 49 -19.52 10.57 3.82
CA ALA A 49 -19.91 11.45 4.93
C ALA A 49 -20.21 12.89 4.47
N LEU A 50 -19.46 13.42 3.52
CA LEU A 50 -19.72 14.73 2.91
C LEU A 50 -20.99 14.72 2.07
N GLU A 51 -21.23 13.66 1.30
CA GLU A 51 -22.47 13.47 0.54
C GLU A 51 -23.68 13.41 1.48
N HIS A 52 -23.58 12.62 2.54
CA HIS A 52 -24.64 12.53 3.55
C HIS A 52 -24.91 13.88 4.24
N HIS A 53 -23.85 14.65 4.53
CA HIS A 53 -23.98 16.01 5.08
C HIS A 53 -24.68 16.96 4.11
N ALA A 54 -24.36 16.89 2.81
CA ALA A 54 -25.00 17.68 1.76
C ALA A 54 -26.49 17.31 1.60
N ASP A 55 -26.83 16.02 1.61
CA ASP A 55 -28.21 15.55 1.55
C ASP A 55 -29.02 16.00 2.77
N ALA A 56 -28.42 15.92 3.97
CA ALA A 56 -29.04 16.40 5.20
C ALA A 56 -29.31 17.90 5.13
N ARG A 57 -28.37 18.67 4.60
CA ARG A 57 -28.53 20.11 4.37
C ARG A 57 -29.69 20.40 3.41
N GLN A 58 -29.81 19.65 2.31
CA GLN A 58 -30.93 19.82 1.37
C GLN A 58 -32.28 19.51 2.02
N ARG A 59 -32.37 18.45 2.83
CA ARG A 59 -33.58 18.12 3.61
C ARG A 59 -33.96 19.23 4.58
N MET A 60 -32.99 19.79 5.31
CA MET A 60 -33.22 20.94 6.19
C MET A 60 -33.76 22.15 5.40
N LEU A 61 -33.14 22.50 4.27
CA LEU A 61 -33.61 23.60 3.43
C LEU A 61 -35.02 23.37 2.86
N ALA A 62 -35.35 22.13 2.51
CA ALA A 62 -36.72 21.78 2.11
C ALA A 62 -37.71 22.01 3.26
N PHE A 63 -37.38 21.57 4.48
CA PHE A 63 -38.23 21.77 5.66
C PHE A 63 -38.42 23.26 5.99
N CYS A 64 -37.33 24.04 6.01
CA CYS A 64 -37.38 25.48 6.28
C CYS A 64 -38.30 26.25 5.31
N ARG A 65 -38.41 25.81 4.05
CA ARG A 65 -39.29 26.44 3.06
C ARG A 65 -40.79 26.25 3.39
N HIS A 66 -41.14 25.19 4.11
CA HIS A 66 -42.53 24.86 4.45
C HIS A 66 -42.97 25.49 5.78
N ASP A 67 -42.04 25.76 6.71
CA ASP A 67 -42.34 26.34 8.03
C ASP A 67 -41.83 27.79 8.18
N ARG A 68 -42.68 28.75 7.80
CA ARG A 68 -42.37 30.19 7.85
C ARG A 68 -42.35 30.80 9.26
N ARG A 69 -42.90 30.12 10.28
CA ARG A 69 -43.05 30.69 11.64
C ARG A 69 -41.77 30.59 12.48
N GLY A 70 -40.86 29.68 12.13
CA GLY A 70 -39.60 29.43 12.85
C GLY A 70 -38.33 30.04 12.25
N GLY A 71 -38.43 31.01 11.33
CA GLY A 71 -37.32 31.44 10.45
C GLY A 71 -35.97 31.74 11.15
N GLY A 72 -35.96 32.39 12.31
CA GLY A 72 -34.72 32.69 13.04
C GLY A 72 -34.03 31.43 13.60
N GLN A 73 -34.81 30.49 14.12
CA GLN A 73 -34.31 29.23 14.68
C GLN A 73 -33.75 28.33 13.56
N TRP A 74 -34.42 28.29 12.41
CA TRP A 74 -33.95 27.54 11.23
C TRP A 74 -32.60 28.03 10.69
N HIS A 75 -32.38 29.35 10.62
CA HIS A 75 -31.08 29.88 10.21
C HIS A 75 -29.96 29.54 11.20
N ALA A 76 -30.25 29.52 12.50
CA ALA A 76 -29.28 29.12 13.51
C ALA A 76 -28.91 27.62 13.38
N THR A 77 -29.91 26.75 13.17
CA THR A 77 -29.69 25.32 12.92
C THR A 77 -28.88 25.07 11.66
N LEU A 78 -29.20 25.76 10.55
CA LEU A 78 -28.45 25.61 9.30
C LEU A 78 -27.01 26.08 9.45
N ARG A 79 -26.75 27.20 10.13
CA ARG A 79 -25.39 27.66 10.42
C ARG A 79 -24.61 26.66 11.28
N ALA A 80 -25.25 26.07 12.29
CA ALA A 80 -24.62 25.05 13.11
C ALA A 80 -24.28 23.78 12.30
N HIS A 81 -25.17 23.36 11.39
CA HIS A 81 -24.91 22.26 10.46
C HIS A 81 -23.75 22.57 9.51
N ASP A 82 -23.77 23.74 8.89
CA ASP A 82 -22.74 24.18 7.94
C ASP A 82 -21.38 24.41 8.62
N ALA A 83 -21.34 24.72 9.93
CA ALA A 83 -20.11 24.83 10.71
C ALA A 83 -19.34 23.51 10.82
N SER A 84 -19.98 22.36 10.54
CA SER A 84 -19.32 21.05 10.52
C SER A 84 -18.57 20.78 9.21
N THR A 85 -18.92 21.46 8.12
CA THR A 85 -18.34 21.24 6.78
C THR A 85 -16.81 21.36 6.75
N PRO A 86 -16.17 22.37 7.37
CA PRO A 86 -14.72 22.49 7.35
C PRO A 86 -14.01 21.32 8.05
N VAL A 87 -14.62 20.75 9.10
CA VAL A 87 -14.08 19.56 9.79
C VAL A 87 -14.12 18.35 8.87
N LEU A 88 -15.26 18.12 8.19
CA LEU A 88 -15.41 17.01 7.26
C LEU A 88 -14.44 17.11 6.07
N GLN A 89 -14.24 18.32 5.54
CA GLN A 89 -13.27 18.58 4.48
C GLN A 89 -11.83 18.33 4.92
N ARG A 90 -11.46 18.73 6.15
CA ARG A 90 -10.14 18.40 6.72
C ARG A 90 -9.96 16.90 6.85
N HIS A 91 -10.93 16.18 7.39
CA HIS A 91 -10.84 14.71 7.51
C HIS A 91 -10.70 14.02 6.14
N LEU A 92 -11.37 14.52 5.11
CA LEU A 92 -11.18 14.03 3.75
C LEU A 92 -9.75 14.30 3.24
N ALA A 93 -9.23 15.51 3.44
CA ALA A 93 -7.88 15.87 3.04
C ALA A 93 -6.82 15.00 3.75
N ASP A 94 -6.99 14.76 5.05
CA ASP A 94 -6.12 13.89 5.85
C ASP A 94 -6.15 12.44 5.32
N ALA A 95 -7.35 11.91 5.03
CA ALA A 95 -7.50 10.58 4.45
C ALA A 95 -6.87 10.46 3.05
N GLN A 96 -7.01 11.50 2.22
CA GLN A 96 -6.38 11.55 0.90
C GLN A 96 -4.84 11.58 1.00
N HIS A 97 -4.31 12.35 1.96
CA HIS A 97 -2.87 12.38 2.24
C HIS A 97 -2.36 11.01 2.71
N ALA A 98 -3.05 10.37 3.64
CA ALA A 98 -2.71 9.02 4.10
C ALA A 98 -2.77 7.99 2.97
N HIS A 99 -3.77 8.05 2.10
CA HIS A 99 -3.86 7.18 0.93
C HIS A 99 -2.71 7.42 -0.07
N ALA A 100 -2.32 8.67 -0.31
CA ALA A 100 -1.16 8.99 -1.14
C ALA A 100 0.14 8.40 -0.54
N ALA A 101 0.36 8.57 0.76
CA ALA A 101 1.52 8.00 1.44
C ALA A 101 1.54 6.45 1.35
N ALA A 102 0.40 5.79 1.54
CA ALA A 102 0.30 4.33 1.42
C ALA A 102 0.55 3.81 -0.01
N ARG A 103 0.23 4.62 -1.04
CA ARG A 103 0.57 4.32 -2.44
C ARG A 103 2.07 4.41 -2.71
N ASP A 104 2.73 5.40 -2.11
CA ASP A 104 4.19 5.56 -2.21
C ASP A 104 4.90 4.39 -1.51
N GLU A 105 4.48 4.04 -0.29
CA GLU A 105 5.00 2.86 0.44
C GLU A 105 4.81 1.56 -0.37
N THR A 106 3.65 1.38 -1.01
CA THR A 106 3.37 0.22 -1.86
C THR A 106 4.30 0.19 -3.08
N SER A 107 4.54 1.35 -3.68
CA SER A 107 5.46 1.49 -4.81
C SER A 107 6.90 1.17 -4.42
N GLU A 108 7.35 1.63 -3.26
CA GLU A 108 8.66 1.31 -2.71
C GLU A 108 8.80 -0.18 -2.39
N ALA A 109 7.79 -0.78 -1.74
CA ALA A 109 7.77 -2.21 -1.44
C ALA A 109 7.81 -3.06 -2.72
N LEU A 110 7.13 -2.62 -3.78
CA LEU A 110 7.15 -3.28 -5.09
C LEU A 110 8.54 -3.24 -5.70
N ARG A 111 9.19 -2.07 -5.73
CA ARG A 111 10.56 -1.90 -6.23
C ARG A 111 11.54 -2.76 -5.44
N ALA A 112 11.45 -2.75 -4.11
CA ALA A 112 12.31 -3.54 -3.25
C ALA A 112 12.15 -5.06 -3.49
N TRP A 113 10.91 -5.53 -3.71
CA TRP A 113 10.66 -6.92 -4.08
C TRP A 113 11.22 -7.26 -5.47
N GLN A 114 11.03 -6.40 -6.47
CA GLN A 114 11.55 -6.60 -7.83
C GLN A 114 13.09 -6.70 -7.82
N VAL A 115 13.77 -5.81 -7.09
CA VAL A 115 15.23 -5.84 -6.95
C VAL A 115 15.70 -7.15 -6.31
N GLU A 116 15.06 -7.61 -5.24
CA GLU A 116 15.44 -8.89 -4.62
C GLU A 116 15.13 -10.10 -5.51
N ARG A 117 14.07 -10.03 -6.33
CA ARG A 117 13.76 -11.08 -7.32
C ARG A 117 14.86 -11.19 -8.37
N VAL A 118 15.26 -10.07 -8.97
CA VAL A 118 16.35 -10.03 -9.96
C VAL A 118 17.66 -10.55 -9.36
N ARG A 119 18.00 -10.15 -8.13
CA ARG A 119 19.20 -10.64 -7.43
C ARG A 119 19.14 -12.14 -7.12
N HIS A 120 17.97 -12.67 -6.81
CA HIS A 120 17.79 -14.09 -6.61
C HIS A 120 18.00 -14.86 -7.92
N ASP A 121 17.46 -14.35 -9.03
CA ASP A 121 17.58 -14.98 -10.35
C ASP A 121 19.04 -14.99 -10.84
N ASP A 122 19.80 -13.90 -10.64
CA ASP A 122 21.25 -13.85 -10.90
C ASP A 122 22.00 -14.91 -10.09
N VAL A 123 21.74 -15.00 -8.79
CA VAL A 123 22.38 -16.00 -7.92
C VAL A 123 22.03 -17.43 -8.33
N GLN A 124 20.78 -17.69 -8.76
CA GLN A 124 20.40 -18.99 -9.30
C GLN A 124 21.16 -19.31 -10.58
N GLN A 125 21.32 -18.33 -11.48
CA GLN A 125 22.07 -18.54 -12.72
C GLN A 125 23.55 -18.84 -12.42
N ARG A 126 24.17 -18.10 -11.50
CA ARG A 126 25.56 -18.36 -11.07
C ARG A 126 25.72 -19.72 -10.42
N TRP A 127 24.75 -20.15 -9.60
CA TRP A 127 24.73 -21.49 -9.03
C TRP A 127 24.71 -22.58 -10.12
N ARG A 128 23.83 -22.46 -11.11
CA ARG A 128 23.76 -23.43 -12.23
C ARG A 128 25.08 -23.49 -13.00
N THR A 129 25.69 -22.34 -13.28
CA THR A 129 27.00 -22.27 -13.94
C THR A 129 28.09 -22.94 -13.11
N ALA A 130 28.13 -22.70 -11.79
CA ALA A 130 29.11 -23.32 -10.90
C ALA A 130 28.93 -24.85 -10.81
N VAL A 131 27.68 -25.33 -10.76
CA VAL A 131 27.37 -26.76 -10.80
C VAL A 131 27.83 -27.39 -12.13
N ALA A 132 27.58 -26.72 -13.26
CA ALA A 132 28.02 -27.21 -14.56
C ALA A 132 29.55 -27.33 -14.64
N ARG A 133 30.30 -26.35 -14.11
CA ARG A 133 31.77 -26.42 -14.01
C ARG A 133 32.24 -27.56 -13.12
N ALA A 134 31.65 -27.70 -11.94
CA ALA A 134 31.99 -28.78 -11.01
C ALA A 134 31.74 -30.19 -11.58
N ALA A 135 30.77 -30.32 -12.50
CA ALA A 135 30.52 -31.57 -13.21
C ALA A 135 31.54 -31.84 -14.33
N CYS A 136 32.08 -30.79 -14.97
CA CYS A 136 33.15 -30.92 -15.96
C CYS A 136 34.51 -31.20 -15.32
N ASP A 137 34.77 -30.67 -14.11
CA ASP A 137 36.00 -30.84 -13.35
C ASP A 137 36.02 -32.17 -12.54
N GLY A 138 35.39 -33.23 -13.05
CA GLY A 138 35.36 -34.56 -12.42
C GLY A 138 36.75 -35.10 -12.04
N PRO A 139 36.82 -36.11 -11.13
CA PRO A 139 38.01 -36.39 -10.35
C PRO A 139 39.23 -36.64 -11.25
N GLN A 140 40.29 -35.87 -11.04
CA GLN A 140 41.63 -36.29 -11.43
C GLN A 140 42.02 -37.39 -10.44
N ASP A 141 42.14 -38.63 -10.95
CA ASP A 141 42.62 -39.80 -10.21
C ASP A 141 43.90 -39.52 -9.40
#